data_AF-A0A938AN10-F1
#
_entry.id   AF-A0A938AN10-F1
#
_cell.length_a   1.000
_cell.length_b   1.000
_cell.length_c   1.000
_cell.angle_alpha   90.00
_cell.angle_beta   90.00
_cell.angle_gamma   90.00
#
_symmetry.space_group_name_H-M   'P 1'
#
loop_
_entity.id
_entity.type
_entity.pdbx_description
1 polymer ?
#
loop_
_entity_poly.entity_id
_entity_poly.type
_entity_poly.pdbx_seq_one_letter_code
_entity_poly.pdbx_strand_id
1 'polypeptide(L)'
;MARIEVIRAPDAPLGAGDPTRRHALRVGDLQVLPGLTRPEAESAAAWMPSVPEADRHLALAEVALPVLLSDGAGPYLLGSDGALVLVLGAHPCMPHAHLAMGAPLPLHAVGVVCSRPVGGWIWLARAQVPDHQRVAALDGLEAVADATGLGAWAAEWAGVIPANGL
;
A
#
# COMPACT_ATOMS: atom_id res chain seq x y z
N MET A 1 17.41 -7.12 -16.53
CA MET A 1 16.21 -6.54 -15.90
C MET A 1 15.03 -7.44 -16.24
N ALA A 2 14.24 -7.86 -15.25
CA ALA A 2 13.02 -8.62 -15.50
C ALA A 2 12.03 -7.79 -16.34
N ARG A 3 11.38 -8.43 -17.32
CA ARG A 3 10.35 -7.79 -18.14
C ARG A 3 9.10 -7.56 -17.29
N ILE A 4 8.53 -6.35 -17.36
CA ILE A 4 7.28 -5.98 -16.71
C ILE A 4 6.19 -6.01 -17.76
N GLU A 5 5.12 -6.76 -17.50
CA GLU A 5 4.02 -6.95 -18.44
C GLU A 5 2.68 -6.72 -17.76
N VAL A 6 1.75 -6.08 -18.45
CA VAL A 6 0.34 -6.02 -18.01
C VAL A 6 -0.32 -7.35 -18.33
N ILE A 7 -0.86 -8.01 -17.30
CA ILE A 7 -1.57 -9.29 -17.43
C ILE A 7 -3.00 -9.17 -16.92
N ARG A 8 -3.83 -10.17 -17.24
CA ARG A 8 -5.18 -10.28 -16.72
C ARG A 8 -5.13 -10.93 -15.32
N ALA A 9 -5.93 -10.40 -14.41
CA ALA A 9 -6.14 -10.91 -13.06
C ALA A 9 -7.66 -10.97 -12.82
N PRO A 10 -8.35 -11.99 -13.36
CA PRO A 10 -9.81 -12.06 -13.30
C PRO A 10 -10.31 -12.16 -11.85
N ASP A 11 -9.54 -12.74 -10.95
CA ASP A 11 -9.95 -12.99 -9.55
C ASP A 11 -9.44 -11.92 -8.57
N ALA A 12 -9.00 -10.77 -9.08
CA ALA A 12 -8.52 -9.68 -8.23
C ALA A 12 -9.63 -9.23 -7.23
N PRO A 13 -9.32 -9.09 -5.92
CA PRO A 13 -10.32 -8.76 -4.90
C PRO A 13 -11.13 -7.49 -5.20
N LEU A 14 -10.47 -6.42 -5.66
CA LEU A 14 -11.14 -5.17 -6.04
C LEU A 14 -12.05 -5.30 -7.28
N GLY A 15 -11.87 -6.36 -8.08
CA GLY A 15 -12.68 -6.62 -9.27
C GLY A 15 -14.12 -7.03 -8.95
N ALA A 16 -14.45 -7.40 -7.71
CA ALA A 16 -15.81 -7.78 -7.32
C ALA A 16 -16.82 -6.63 -7.48
N GLY A 17 -16.41 -5.39 -7.20
CA GLY A 17 -17.25 -4.19 -7.32
C GLY A 17 -17.10 -3.42 -8.64
N ASP A 18 -16.05 -3.72 -9.43
CA ASP A 18 -15.77 -3.05 -10.69
C ASP A 18 -15.16 -4.04 -11.71
N PRO A 19 -15.89 -4.42 -12.77
CA PRO A 19 -15.42 -5.40 -13.75
C PRO A 19 -14.26 -4.92 -14.61
N THR A 20 -13.89 -3.63 -14.57
CA THR A 20 -12.71 -3.11 -15.28
C THR A 20 -11.40 -3.38 -14.52
N ARG A 21 -11.48 -3.61 -13.21
CA ARG A 21 -10.37 -3.90 -12.29
C ARG A 21 -9.92 -5.36 -12.36
N ARG A 22 -9.52 -5.80 -13.56
CA ARG A 22 -9.15 -7.18 -13.89
C ARG A 22 -7.73 -7.28 -14.44
N HIS A 23 -6.86 -6.34 -14.11
CA HIS A 23 -5.47 -6.33 -14.54
C HIS A 23 -4.52 -6.31 -13.34
N ALA A 24 -3.31 -6.78 -13.60
CA ALA A 24 -2.19 -6.77 -12.68
C ALA A 24 -0.90 -6.56 -13.49
N LEU A 25 0.21 -6.38 -12.79
CA LEU A 25 1.53 -6.48 -13.40
C LEU A 25 2.12 -7.85 -13.15
N ARG A 26 2.82 -8.37 -14.16
CA ARG A 26 3.73 -9.50 -14.03
C ARG A 26 5.15 -8.97 -14.03
N VAL A 27 5.92 -9.36 -13.01
CA VAL A 27 7.33 -9.00 -12.85
C VAL A 27 8.12 -10.27 -12.64
N GLY A 28 8.80 -10.73 -13.69
CA GLY A 28 9.35 -12.09 -13.68
C GLY A 28 8.22 -13.11 -13.53
N ASP A 29 8.29 -13.93 -12.48
CA ASP A 29 7.28 -14.93 -12.14
C ASP A 29 6.22 -14.45 -11.13
N LEU A 30 6.37 -13.23 -10.62
CA LEU A 30 5.47 -12.67 -9.61
C LEU A 30 4.36 -11.83 -10.25
N GLN A 31 3.13 -12.05 -9.82
CA GLN A 31 2.02 -11.15 -10.05
C GLN A 31 1.96 -10.13 -8.92
N VAL A 32 1.88 -8.84 -9.25
CA VAL A 32 1.80 -7.74 -8.29
C VAL A 32 0.70 -6.75 -8.69
N LEU A 33 0.19 -6.03 -7.71
CA LEU A 33 -0.86 -5.00 -7.87
C LEU A 33 -2.13 -5.57 -8.54
N PRO A 34 -2.71 -6.69 -8.05
CA PRO A 34 -3.91 -7.24 -8.64
C PRO A 34 -5.13 -6.36 -8.38
N GLY A 35 -5.85 -5.98 -9.43
CA GLY A 35 -7.07 -5.17 -9.32
C GLY A 35 -6.96 -3.77 -9.90
N LEU A 36 -5.97 -3.55 -10.76
CA LEU A 36 -5.86 -2.34 -11.57
C LEU A 36 -6.86 -2.38 -12.72
N THR A 37 -7.37 -1.20 -13.08
CA THR A 37 -7.89 -0.97 -14.43
C THR A 37 -6.75 -1.07 -15.45
N ARG A 38 -7.07 -1.19 -16.74
CA ARG A 38 -6.03 -1.26 -17.76
C ARG A 38 -5.14 0.00 -17.81
N PRO A 39 -5.69 1.24 -17.82
CA PRO A 39 -4.85 2.44 -17.81
C PRO A 39 -3.99 2.58 -16.56
N GLU A 40 -4.52 2.21 -15.38
CA GLU A 40 -3.73 2.20 -14.14
C GLU A 40 -2.57 1.19 -14.22
N ALA A 41 -2.80 0.00 -14.80
CA ALA A 41 -1.75 -0.99 -15.02
C ALA A 41 -0.68 -0.51 -16.03
N GLU A 42 -1.08 0.14 -17.12
CA GLU A 42 -0.13 0.70 -18.08
C GLU A 42 0.72 1.82 -17.46
N SER A 43 0.10 2.69 -16.64
CA SER A 43 0.81 3.70 -15.84
C SER A 43 1.78 3.06 -14.84
N ALA A 44 1.32 2.03 -14.11
CA ALA A 44 2.15 1.29 -13.17
C ALA A 44 3.34 0.60 -13.84
N ALA A 45 3.13 0.00 -15.00
CA ALA A 45 4.18 -0.64 -15.78
C ALA A 45 5.27 0.35 -16.24
N ALA A 46 4.92 1.63 -16.45
CA ALA A 46 5.88 2.65 -16.86
C ALA A 46 6.88 3.02 -15.75
N TRP A 47 6.44 3.11 -14.49
CA TRP A 47 7.31 3.51 -13.37
C TRP A 47 7.90 2.34 -12.59
N MET A 48 7.27 1.15 -12.60
CA MET A 48 7.75 -0.03 -11.88
C MET A 48 9.21 -0.43 -12.16
N PRO A 49 9.78 -0.27 -13.38
CA PRO A 49 11.19 -0.54 -13.64
C PRO A 49 12.16 0.28 -12.77
N SER A 50 11.72 1.43 -12.26
CA SER A 50 12.52 2.29 -11.38
C SER A 50 12.51 1.85 -9.92
N VAL A 51 11.66 0.90 -9.52
CA VAL A 51 11.66 0.29 -8.18
C VAL A 51 12.70 -0.83 -8.18
N PRO A 52 13.66 -0.85 -7.22
CA PRO A 52 14.57 -1.97 -7.05
C PRO A 52 13.80 -3.29 -6.92
N GLU A 53 14.33 -4.36 -7.52
CA GLU A 53 13.60 -5.63 -7.58
C GLU A 53 13.22 -6.19 -6.21
N ALA A 54 14.13 -6.07 -5.24
CA ALA A 54 13.90 -6.46 -3.85
C ALA A 54 12.72 -5.70 -3.21
N ASP A 55 12.41 -4.48 -3.65
CA ASP A 55 11.45 -3.58 -3.02
C ASP A 55 10.09 -3.56 -3.73
N ARG A 56 9.93 -4.29 -4.83
CA ARG A 56 8.66 -4.28 -5.61
C ARG A 56 7.47 -4.78 -4.82
N HIS A 57 7.69 -5.60 -3.80
CA HIS A 57 6.65 -6.03 -2.87
C HIS A 57 6.15 -4.88 -1.97
N LEU A 58 6.91 -3.80 -1.81
CA LEU A 58 6.50 -2.59 -1.07
C LEU A 58 5.77 -1.57 -1.94
N ALA A 59 5.74 -1.81 -3.26
CA ALA A 59 5.17 -0.88 -4.22
C ALA A 59 3.64 -0.78 -4.08
N LEU A 60 3.15 0.43 -4.33
CA LEU A 60 1.76 0.84 -4.23
C LEU A 60 1.41 1.65 -5.49
N ALA A 61 0.28 1.33 -6.11
CA ALA A 61 -0.24 2.08 -7.25
C ALA A 61 -1.42 2.94 -6.81
N GLU A 62 -1.45 4.21 -7.17
CA GLU A 62 -2.62 5.06 -6.96
C GLU A 62 -3.77 4.58 -7.85
N VAL A 63 -4.97 4.47 -7.25
CA VAL A 63 -6.17 3.98 -7.94
C VAL A 63 -7.36 4.91 -7.73
N ALA A 64 -8.18 5.06 -8.76
CA ALA A 64 -9.39 5.87 -8.69
C ALA A 64 -10.60 5.01 -8.29
N LEU A 65 -11.09 5.17 -7.07
CA LEU A 65 -12.34 4.53 -6.63
C LEU A 65 -13.54 5.47 -6.81
N PRO A 66 -14.74 4.97 -7.13
CA PRO A 66 -15.94 5.79 -7.34
C PRO A 66 -16.54 6.36 -6.03
N VAL A 67 -15.74 6.41 -4.95
CA VAL A 67 -16.18 6.81 -3.62
C VAL A 67 -15.56 8.17 -3.27
N LEU A 68 -16.41 9.11 -2.88
CA LEU A 68 -15.97 10.40 -2.34
C LEU A 68 -15.38 10.19 -0.95
N LEU A 69 -14.16 10.68 -0.76
CA LEU A 69 -13.54 10.77 0.55
C LEU A 69 -14.08 11.96 1.32
N SER A 70 -14.20 11.82 2.63
CA SER A 70 -14.40 12.96 3.54
C SER A 70 -13.23 13.92 3.46
N ASP A 71 -13.47 15.21 3.75
CA ASP A 71 -12.43 16.23 3.79
C ASP A 71 -11.22 15.75 4.62
N GLY A 72 -10.03 15.77 4.01
CA GLY A 72 -8.76 15.44 4.66
C GLY A 72 -8.15 14.07 4.33
N ALA A 73 -8.90 13.12 3.79
CA ALA A 73 -8.33 11.85 3.34
C ALA A 73 -7.68 11.97 1.95
N GLY A 74 -6.46 11.43 1.82
CA GLY A 74 -5.66 11.41 0.59
C GLY A 74 -6.01 10.24 -0.36
N PRO A 75 -5.21 9.99 -1.40
CA PRO A 75 -5.56 9.02 -2.45
C PRO A 75 -5.70 7.58 -1.91
N TYR A 76 -6.44 6.76 -2.67
CA TYR A 76 -6.43 5.31 -2.52
C TYR A 76 -5.25 4.71 -3.27
N LEU A 77 -4.57 3.78 -2.61
CA LEU A 77 -3.46 3.03 -3.16
C LEU A 77 -3.80 1.54 -3.17
N LEU A 78 -3.30 0.83 -4.16
CA LEU A 78 -3.35 -0.62 -4.27
C LEU A 78 -1.96 -1.20 -4.01
N GLY A 79 -1.85 -2.05 -3.00
CA GLY A 79 -0.61 -2.74 -2.65
C GLY A 79 -0.27 -3.87 -3.62
N SER A 80 1.01 -4.25 -3.64
CA SER A 80 1.49 -5.38 -4.44
C SER A 80 0.73 -6.69 -4.15
N ASP A 81 0.25 -6.85 -2.92
CA ASP A 81 -0.55 -7.96 -2.38
C ASP A 81 -2.06 -7.85 -2.69
N GLY A 82 -2.50 -6.76 -3.34
CA GLY A 82 -3.91 -6.51 -3.64
C GLY A 82 -4.67 -5.83 -2.51
N ALA A 83 -4.01 -5.46 -1.41
CA ALA A 83 -4.64 -4.73 -0.33
C ALA A 83 -4.90 -3.27 -0.75
N LEU A 84 -6.13 -2.80 -0.52
CA LEU A 84 -6.46 -1.39 -0.66
C LEU A 84 -5.95 -0.62 0.57
N VAL A 85 -5.34 0.53 0.33
CA VAL A 85 -4.70 1.40 1.32
C VAL A 85 -5.19 2.82 1.13
N LEU A 86 -5.56 3.49 2.21
CA LEU A 86 -5.95 4.90 2.23
C LEU A 86 -4.81 5.74 2.81
N VAL A 87 -4.44 6.81 2.12
CA VAL A 87 -3.54 7.84 2.67
C VAL A 87 -4.34 8.74 3.61
N LEU A 88 -3.90 8.87 4.87
CA LEU A 88 -4.61 9.62 5.91
C LEU A 88 -4.15 11.09 6.00
N GLY A 89 -2.90 11.37 5.67
CA GLY A 89 -2.33 12.72 5.76
C GLY A 89 -0.81 12.72 5.72
N ALA A 90 -0.20 13.91 5.64
CA ALA A 90 1.25 14.06 5.69
C ALA A 90 1.79 13.66 7.07
N HIS A 91 2.97 13.04 7.08
CA HIS A 91 3.70 12.78 8.31
C HIS A 91 4.29 14.10 8.86
N PRO A 92 4.14 14.43 10.16
CA PRO A 92 4.52 15.74 10.68
C PRO A 92 6.03 16.01 10.61
N CYS A 93 6.86 14.99 10.83
CA CYS A 93 8.32 15.13 10.91
C CYS A 93 9.10 14.67 9.68
N MET A 94 8.45 14.03 8.70
CA MET A 94 9.14 13.41 7.56
C MET A 94 8.61 13.97 6.24
N PRO A 95 9.41 14.78 5.53
CA PRO A 95 9.01 15.35 4.26
C PRO A 95 8.64 14.27 3.24
N HIS A 96 7.57 14.51 2.47
CA HIS A 96 7.04 13.60 1.42
C HIS A 96 6.48 12.25 1.93
N ALA A 97 6.61 11.96 3.22
CA ALA A 97 6.02 10.80 3.85
C ALA A 97 4.58 11.09 4.28
N HIS A 98 3.74 10.06 4.25
CA HIS A 98 2.33 10.14 4.60
C HIS A 98 1.94 8.94 5.48
N LEU A 99 1.07 9.19 6.45
CA LEU A 99 0.42 8.13 7.22
C LEU A 99 -0.59 7.42 6.32
N ALA A 100 -0.63 6.09 6.38
CA ALA A 100 -1.53 5.29 5.57
C ALA A 100 -2.09 4.08 6.34
N MET A 101 -3.30 3.68 5.96
CA MET A 101 -4.03 2.58 6.58
C MET A 101 -4.75 1.72 5.54
N GLY A 102 -4.63 0.42 5.66
CA GLY A 102 -5.30 -0.58 4.84
C GLY A 102 -6.80 -0.68 5.12
N ALA A 103 -7.51 -1.32 4.20
CA ALA A 103 -8.92 -1.66 4.34
C ALA A 103 -9.22 -2.40 5.65
N PRO A 104 -10.44 -2.25 6.20
CA PRO A 104 -10.85 -2.95 7.42
C PRO A 104 -10.93 -4.46 7.19
N LEU A 105 -9.90 -5.14 7.65
CA LEU A 105 -9.75 -6.58 7.78
C LEU A 105 -9.46 -6.89 9.26
N PRO A 106 -9.46 -8.16 9.70
CA PRO A 106 -9.10 -8.49 11.09
C PRO A 106 -7.76 -7.87 11.55
N LEU A 107 -6.83 -7.69 10.61
CA LEU A 107 -5.62 -6.89 10.76
C LEU A 107 -5.56 -5.79 9.69
N HIS A 108 -5.33 -4.55 10.12
CA HIS A 108 -5.08 -3.43 9.24
C HIS A 108 -3.60 -3.34 8.90
N ALA A 109 -3.28 -3.14 7.62
CA ALA A 109 -1.97 -2.59 7.27
C ALA A 109 -1.90 -1.15 7.77
N VAL A 110 -1.01 -0.83 8.71
CA VAL A 110 -0.77 0.55 9.15
C VAL A 110 0.67 0.89 8.86
N GLY A 111 0.98 2.12 8.48
CA GLY A 111 2.36 2.51 8.23
C GLY A 111 2.54 3.84 7.55
N VAL A 112 3.75 4.05 7.04
CA VAL A 112 4.15 5.24 6.30
C VAL A 112 4.39 4.90 4.85
N VAL A 113 3.81 5.69 3.95
CA VAL A 113 4.06 5.62 2.51
C VAL A 113 4.73 6.89 2.01
N CYS A 114 5.44 6.77 0.89
CA CYS A 114 6.07 7.91 0.23
C CYS A 114 5.79 7.85 -1.27
N SER A 115 5.40 8.98 -1.84
CA SER A 115 5.24 9.10 -3.30
C SER A 115 6.61 9.20 -3.96
N ARG A 116 6.74 8.62 -5.15
CA ARG A 116 8.00 8.63 -5.90
C ARG A 116 7.93 9.67 -7.03
N PRO A 117 9.03 10.38 -7.33
CA PRO A 117 9.04 11.42 -8.38
C PRO A 117 8.66 10.91 -9.77
N VAL A 118 8.99 9.65 -10.05
CA VAL A 118 8.73 8.98 -11.34
C VAL A 118 7.35 8.31 -11.41
N GLY A 119 6.54 8.47 -10.36
CA GLY A 119 5.23 7.84 -10.23
C GLY A 119 5.22 6.65 -9.27
N GLY A 120 4.02 6.34 -8.76
CA GLY A 120 3.80 5.30 -7.77
C GLY A 120 4.18 5.71 -6.34
N TRP A 121 3.93 4.78 -5.44
CA TRP A 121 4.15 4.93 -4.00
C TRP A 121 4.92 3.72 -3.46
N ILE A 122 5.54 3.87 -2.29
CA ILE A 122 6.21 2.78 -1.59
C ILE A 122 5.95 2.85 -0.10
N TRP A 123 5.77 1.70 0.54
CA TRP A 123 5.83 1.60 2.00
C TRP A 123 7.26 1.89 2.49
N LEU A 124 7.42 2.88 3.37
CA LEU A 124 8.66 3.10 4.12
C LEU A 124 8.71 2.22 5.37
N ALA A 125 7.55 2.00 5.99
CA ALA A 125 7.34 1.05 7.08
C ALA A 125 5.88 0.61 7.09
N ARG A 126 5.63 -0.64 7.45
CA ARG A 126 4.30 -1.25 7.49
C ARG A 126 4.25 -2.31 8.60
N ALA A 127 3.16 -2.30 9.35
CA ALA A 127 2.80 -3.35 10.30
C ALA A 127 1.39 -3.88 10.04
N GLN A 128 1.08 -5.06 10.59
CA GLN A 128 -0.29 -5.59 10.62
C GLN A 128 -0.83 -5.37 12.04
N VAL A 129 -1.84 -4.51 12.17
CA VAL A 129 -2.32 -4.02 13.46
C VAL A 129 -3.78 -4.44 13.66
N PRO A 130 -4.16 -5.06 14.79
CA PRO A 130 -5.55 -5.34 15.09
C PRO A 130 -6.41 -4.07 15.09
N ASP A 131 -7.67 -4.18 14.65
CA ASP A 131 -8.57 -3.02 14.52
C ASP A 131 -8.65 -2.13 15.78
N HIS A 132 -8.72 -2.75 16.96
CA HIS A 132 -8.81 -2.05 18.25
C HIS A 132 -7.52 -1.30 18.65
N GLN A 133 -6.40 -1.56 17.99
CA GLN A 133 -5.11 -0.91 18.26
C GLN A 133 -4.71 0.08 17.14
N ARG A 134 -5.51 0.22 16.09
CA ARG A 134 -5.18 1.05 14.91
C ARG A 134 -4.86 2.50 15.28
N VAL A 135 -5.61 3.08 16.22
CA VAL A 135 -5.42 4.47 16.65
C VAL A 135 -4.09 4.62 17.40
N ALA A 136 -3.82 3.73 18.35
CA ALA A 136 -2.57 3.74 19.10
C ALA A 136 -1.34 3.55 18.18
N ALA A 137 -1.46 2.69 17.16
CA ALA A 137 -0.40 2.50 16.17
C ALA A 137 -0.18 3.76 15.32
N LEU A 138 -1.25 4.45 14.90
CA LEU A 138 -1.16 5.71 14.16
C LEU A 138 -0.56 6.83 15.01
N ASP A 139 -0.98 6.99 16.26
CA ASP A 139 -0.44 7.98 17.20
C ASP A 139 1.07 7.75 17.44
N GLY A 140 1.44 6.48 17.65
CA GLY A 140 2.84 6.09 17.81
C GLY A 140 3.66 6.35 16.55
N LEU A 141 3.06 6.18 15.37
CA LEU A 141 3.72 6.45 14.10
C LEU A 141 3.91 7.94 13.86
N GLU A 142 2.91 8.76 14.17
CA GLU A 142 2.97 10.23 14.08
C GLU A 142 4.11 10.82 14.91
N ALA A 143 4.42 10.20 16.05
CA ALA A 143 5.51 10.58 16.94
C ALA A 143 6.92 10.20 16.44
N VAL A 144 7.04 9.41 15.36
CA VAL A 144 8.34 8.97 14.82
C VAL A 144 9.05 10.12 14.11
N ALA A 145 10.22 10.51 14.60
CA ALA A 145 10.95 11.66 14.05
C ALA A 145 11.69 11.36 12.74
N ASP A 146 12.10 10.11 12.50
CA ASP A 146 12.98 9.74 11.38
C ASP A 146 12.84 8.28 10.92
N ALA A 147 13.56 7.93 9.86
CA ALA A 147 13.54 6.60 9.25
C ALA A 147 14.08 5.48 10.17
N THR A 148 14.96 5.79 11.11
CA THR A 148 15.45 4.78 12.07
C THR A 148 14.33 4.41 13.05
N GLY A 149 13.59 5.42 13.52
CA GLY A 149 12.42 5.21 14.37
C GLY A 149 11.32 4.41 13.68
N LEU A 150 11.16 4.52 12.36
CA LEU A 150 10.18 3.75 11.60
C LEU A 150 10.44 2.24 11.67
N GLY A 151 11.71 1.83 11.61
CA GLY A 151 12.08 0.42 11.74
C GLY A 151 11.76 -0.14 13.12
N ALA A 152 12.04 0.64 14.17
CA ALA A 152 11.72 0.26 15.55
C ALA A 152 10.21 0.16 15.77
N TRP A 153 9.45 1.15 15.30
CA TRP A 153 7.99 1.13 15.33
C TRP A 153 7.44 -0.11 14.59
N ALA A 154 7.90 -0.38 13.37
CA ALA A 154 7.39 -1.52 12.61
C ALA A 154 7.67 -2.85 13.31
N ALA A 155 8.85 -3.00 13.94
CA ALA A 155 9.22 -4.20 14.70
C ALA A 155 8.36 -4.39 15.96
N GLU A 156 8.05 -3.31 16.68
CA GLU A 156 7.17 -3.32 17.85
C GLU A 156 5.77 -3.86 17.48
N TRP A 157 5.22 -3.36 16.36
CA TRP A 157 3.88 -3.72 15.91
C TRP A 157 3.83 -5.03 15.11
N ALA A 158 4.94 -5.47 14.51
CA ALA A 158 5.04 -6.77 13.85
C ALA A 158 4.95 -7.97 14.82
N GLY A 159 5.20 -7.74 16.11
CA GLY A 159 5.21 -8.77 17.16
C GLY A 159 3.87 -9.01 17.86
N VAL A 160 2.83 -8.19 17.62
CA VAL A 160 1.54 -8.30 18.31
C VAL A 160 0.53 -9.05 17.42
N ILE A 161 0.78 -10.34 17.21
CA ILE A 161 -0.29 -11.28 16.85
C ILE A 161 -0.82 -11.84 18.17
N PRO A 162 -1.99 -11.40 18.68
CA PRO A 162 -2.58 -12.08 19.83
C PRO A 162 -2.80 -13.55 19.47
N ALA A 163 -2.31 -14.44 20.33
CA ALA A 163 -2.60 -15.86 20.27
C ALA A 163 -4.11 -16.05 20.44
N ASN A 164 -4.85 -16.18 19.33
CA ASN A 164 -6.02 -17.02 19.13
C ASN A 164 -6.49 -16.85 17.67
N GLY A 165 -6.57 -17.98 16.96
CA GLY A 165 -6.58 -18.05 15.50
C GLY A 165 -7.89 -17.72 14.80
N LEU A 166 -7.77 -17.50 13.49
CA LEU A 166 -8.37 -18.29 12.39
C LEU A 166 -7.72 -17.85 11.08
#